data_AF-A0A7Z2GMC7-F1
#
_entry.id   AF-A0A7Z2GMC7-F1
#
_cell.length_a   1.000
_cell.length_b   1.000
_cell.length_c   1.000
_cell.angle_alpha   90.00
_cell.angle_beta   90.00
_cell.angle_gamma   90.00
#
_symmetry.space_group_name_H-M   'P 1'
#
loop_
_entity.id
_entity.type
_entity.pdbx_description
1 polymer ?
#
loop_
_entity_poly.entity_id
_entity_poly.type
_entity_poly.pdbx_seq_one_letter_code
_entity_poly.pdbx_strand_id
1 'polypeptide(L)'
;MKDIVESSILSDYWRLNAWLIFPSILRTFVSLLHRKKCNFDKRFIIFVHNAHSPVKRGNSNANRVTPAMNIDIEAKVIRLLQRAAGRRSLVPYHAFHALFAGAVPLRERYEKLEAAAAALCDPGDADYVALLATDSGLPGPDFFTRFRRFHGERYYALLGADRHRTLRLAEKRELANEARERVYAHHARNVGDPAAEPDGEVERL
;
A
#
# COMPACT_ATOMS: atom_id res chain seq x y z
N MET A 1 -63.44 30.09 -6.77
CA MET A 1 -63.30 30.00 -5.31
C MET A 1 -63.36 28.52 -4.93
N LYS A 2 -62.17 27.91 -4.80
CA LYS A 2 -61.83 26.60 -4.21
C LYS A 2 -60.52 26.10 -4.84
N ASP A 3 -59.46 26.72 -4.34
CA ASP A 3 -58.28 26.07 -3.78
C ASP A 3 -57.41 25.20 -4.69
N ILE A 4 -56.38 25.90 -5.18
CA ILE A 4 -55.06 25.41 -5.54
C ILE A 4 -54.36 24.97 -4.24
N VAL A 5 -54.44 23.70 -3.86
CA VAL A 5 -53.51 23.06 -2.90
C VAL A 5 -53.50 21.55 -3.14
N GLU A 6 -52.71 21.07 -4.09
CA GLU A 6 -52.41 19.62 -4.16
C GLU A 6 -51.08 19.33 -4.87
N SER A 7 -50.04 20.04 -4.46
CA SER A 7 -48.67 19.82 -4.93
C SER A 7 -47.69 19.92 -3.77
N SER A 8 -47.77 19.03 -2.76
CA SER A 8 -46.70 18.91 -1.76
C SER A 8 -46.77 17.68 -0.83
N ILE A 9 -47.12 16.47 -1.29
CA ILE A 9 -47.16 15.29 -0.39
C ILE A 9 -46.51 14.03 -1.00
N LEU A 10 -45.46 14.16 -1.81
CA LEU A 10 -44.70 12.98 -2.29
C LEU A 10 -43.18 13.19 -2.39
N SER A 11 -42.63 14.16 -1.66
CA SER A 11 -41.17 14.47 -1.68
C SER A 11 -40.45 14.30 -0.33
N ASP A 12 -41.12 13.85 0.74
CA ASP A 12 -40.56 13.90 2.11
C ASP A 12 -40.40 12.54 2.82
N TYR A 13 -40.41 11.42 2.09
CA TYR A 13 -40.24 10.09 2.68
C TYR A 13 -38.78 9.61 2.88
N TRP A 14 -37.79 10.47 2.64
CA TRP A 14 -36.36 10.16 2.88
C TRP A 14 -35.64 11.12 3.85
N ARG A 15 -36.39 11.88 4.67
CA ARG A 15 -35.79 12.89 5.56
C ARG A 15 -36.13 12.79 7.05
N LEU A 16 -36.70 11.68 7.54
CA LEU A 16 -37.03 11.52 8.96
C LEU A 16 -36.78 10.10 9.51
N ASN A 17 -35.56 9.55 9.35
CA ASN A 17 -35.16 8.33 10.09
C ASN A 17 -33.64 8.12 10.28
N ALA A 18 -32.82 9.18 10.24
CA ALA A 18 -31.35 9.06 10.34
C ALA A 18 -30.75 9.59 11.65
N TRP A 19 -31.58 10.01 12.61
CA TRP A 19 -31.12 10.53 13.89
C TRP A 19 -32.02 9.95 14.98
N LEU A 20 -31.56 8.85 15.57
CA LEU A 20 -31.86 8.32 16.92
C LEU A 20 -31.59 6.82 16.89
N ILE A 21 -30.33 6.42 17.11
CA ILE A 21 -29.88 5.18 17.78
C ILE A 21 -28.33 5.20 17.76
N PHE A 22 -27.74 5.12 18.97
CA PHE A 22 -26.31 5.10 19.35
C PHE A 22 -25.51 6.41 19.48
N PRO A 23 -25.77 7.21 20.54
CA PRO A 23 -24.77 8.03 21.20
C PRO A 23 -24.27 7.29 22.46
N SER A 24 -23.11 6.62 22.43
CA SER A 24 -22.36 6.19 23.65
C SER A 24 -21.01 5.47 23.47
N ILE A 25 -20.39 5.41 22.28
CA ILE A 25 -19.03 4.81 22.14
C ILE A 25 -18.01 5.82 21.58
N LEU A 26 -18.24 7.12 21.81
CA LEU A 26 -17.27 8.19 21.57
C LEU A 26 -16.90 8.88 22.89
N ARG A 27 -16.44 8.09 23.88
CA ARG A 27 -15.76 8.64 25.07
C ARG A 27 -14.65 7.74 25.65
N THR A 28 -14.28 6.67 24.93
CA THR A 28 -13.15 5.77 25.30
C THR A 28 -12.01 5.83 24.28
N PHE A 29 -12.05 6.75 23.32
CA PHE A 29 -11.09 6.82 22.21
C PHE A 29 -9.92 7.79 22.41
N VAL A 30 -9.87 8.52 23.53
CA VAL A 30 -8.80 9.51 23.82
C VAL A 30 -7.80 9.04 24.89
N SER A 31 -8.01 7.88 25.54
CA SER A 31 -7.04 7.29 26.48
C SER A 31 -6.26 6.08 25.94
N LEU A 32 -6.44 5.70 24.66
CA LEU A 32 -5.67 4.64 24.00
C LEU A 32 -4.58 5.18 23.06
N LEU A 33 -4.15 6.43 23.26
CA LEU A 33 -3.10 7.12 22.49
C LEU A 33 -1.77 7.24 23.28
N HIS A 34 -1.53 6.38 24.27
CA HIS A 34 -0.32 6.47 25.11
C HIS A 34 0.32 5.16 25.56
N ARG A 35 0.14 4.04 24.83
CA ARG A 35 0.84 2.80 25.22
C ARG A 35 0.96 1.73 24.13
N LYS A 36 1.72 1.99 23.06
CA LYS A 36 2.51 0.93 22.40
C LYS A 36 3.88 1.46 21.93
N LYS A 37 4.74 1.76 22.91
CA LYS A 37 6.10 1.19 22.88
C LYS A 37 5.93 -0.34 22.90
N CYS A 38 6.85 -1.07 22.26
CA CYS A 38 6.85 -2.53 22.00
C CYS A 38 6.27 -2.88 20.63
N ASN A 39 6.91 -3.67 19.77
CA ASN A 39 8.11 -4.47 19.91
C ASN A 39 8.60 -4.71 18.49
N PHE A 40 9.74 -4.15 18.11
CA PHE A 40 10.47 -4.59 16.94
C PHE A 40 11.05 -5.97 17.32
N ASP A 41 10.27 -7.02 17.05
CA ASP A 41 10.65 -8.39 17.35
C ASP A 41 11.86 -8.74 16.48
N LYS A 42 12.98 -9.05 17.14
CA LYS A 42 14.29 -9.39 16.57
C LYS A 42 14.28 -10.74 15.80
N ARG A 43 13.11 -11.20 15.37
CA ARG A 43 12.89 -12.40 14.57
C ARG A 43 12.88 -12.13 13.06
N PHE A 44 13.28 -10.94 12.62
CA PHE A 44 13.60 -10.66 11.21
C PHE A 44 15.03 -11.13 10.81
N ILE A 45 15.53 -12.20 11.45
CA ILE A 45 16.74 -12.95 11.07
C ILE A 45 16.40 -14.44 11.09
N ILE A 46 15.49 -14.91 10.22
CA ILE A 46 15.51 -16.29 9.71
C ILE A 46 14.95 -16.30 8.28
N PHE A 47 15.81 -16.01 7.31
CA PHE A 47 15.82 -16.72 6.02
C PHE A 47 17.25 -16.79 5.48
N VAL A 48 18.16 -17.29 6.32
CA VAL A 48 19.48 -17.80 5.95
C VAL A 48 19.65 -19.16 6.63
N HIS A 49 19.20 -20.22 5.98
CA HIS A 49 19.88 -21.52 5.89
C HIS A 49 18.97 -22.56 5.22
N ASN A 50 19.36 -23.00 4.02
CA ASN A 50 19.82 -24.37 3.74
C ASN A 50 19.30 -24.91 2.40
N ALA A 51 20.20 -24.93 1.41
CA ALA A 51 20.35 -26.04 0.48
C ALA A 51 21.74 -25.95 -0.15
N HIS A 52 22.63 -26.78 0.36
CA HIS A 52 23.95 -27.08 -0.20
C HIS A 52 23.81 -27.47 -1.68
N SER A 53 24.48 -26.76 -2.57
CA SER A 53 24.80 -27.23 -3.92
C SER A 53 26.26 -26.89 -4.19
N PRO A 54 27.12 -27.88 -4.54
CA PRO A 54 28.52 -27.61 -4.81
C PRO A 54 28.64 -26.98 -6.21
N VAL A 55 28.50 -25.65 -6.30
CA VAL A 55 28.83 -24.91 -7.51
C VAL A 55 30.33 -24.66 -7.53
N LYS A 56 30.97 -25.18 -8.58
CA LYS A 56 32.40 -25.05 -8.87
C LYS A 56 32.87 -23.60 -8.70
N ARG A 57 33.94 -23.44 -7.93
CA ARG A 57 34.77 -22.22 -7.84
C ARG A 57 35.15 -21.76 -9.24
N GLY A 58 34.50 -20.69 -9.70
CA GLY A 58 34.80 -19.99 -10.94
C GLY A 58 34.83 -18.49 -10.68
N ASN A 59 36.04 -17.99 -10.40
CA ASN A 59 36.50 -16.62 -10.61
C ASN A 59 35.71 -15.46 -9.96
N SER A 60 36.02 -15.19 -8.69
CA SER A 60 35.53 -14.03 -7.93
C SER A 60 36.22 -12.74 -8.36
N ASN A 61 35.83 -12.18 -9.51
CA ASN A 61 35.98 -10.75 -9.72
C ASN A 61 34.76 -10.06 -9.10
N ALA A 62 34.77 -10.01 -7.76
CA ALA A 62 33.74 -9.39 -6.95
C ALA A 62 33.76 -7.88 -7.23
N ASN A 63 32.93 -7.48 -8.21
CA ASN A 63 32.55 -6.11 -8.46
C ASN A 63 31.99 -5.56 -7.15
N ARG A 64 32.81 -4.79 -6.43
CA ARG A 64 32.48 -4.17 -5.15
C ARG A 64 31.41 -3.11 -5.43
N VAL A 65 30.15 -3.53 -5.48
CA VAL A 65 29.00 -2.61 -5.49
C VAL A 65 29.12 -1.78 -4.22
N THR A 66 29.50 -0.51 -4.38
CA THR A 66 29.77 0.39 -3.25
C THR A 66 28.45 0.71 -2.52
N PRO A 67 28.48 0.84 -1.18
CA PRO A 67 27.27 1.15 -0.38
C PRO A 67 26.61 2.48 -0.80
N ALA A 68 27.37 3.41 -1.38
CA ALA A 68 26.86 4.65 -1.96
C ALA A 68 25.91 4.43 -3.15
N MET A 69 26.19 3.46 -4.05
CA MET A 69 25.28 3.15 -5.15
C MET A 69 23.96 2.55 -4.66
N ASN A 70 24.00 1.81 -3.56
CA ASN A 70 22.83 1.16 -3.01
C ASN A 70 21.80 2.19 -2.48
N ILE A 71 22.28 3.21 -1.76
CA ILE A 71 21.44 4.30 -1.24
C ILE A 71 20.79 5.10 -2.38
N ASP A 72 21.49 5.32 -3.50
CA ASP A 72 20.94 6.02 -4.66
C ASP A 72 19.78 5.25 -5.32
N ILE A 73 19.90 3.92 -5.43
CA ILE A 73 18.82 3.08 -5.97
C ILE A 73 17.59 3.08 -5.05
N GLU A 74 17.77 2.89 -3.75
CA GLU A 74 16.67 2.92 -2.78
C GLU A 74 15.93 4.27 -2.84
N ALA A 75 16.66 5.40 -2.89
CA ALA A 75 16.06 6.72 -3.05
C ALA A 75 15.30 6.90 -4.38
N LYS A 76 15.79 6.31 -5.48
CA LYS A 76 15.07 6.29 -6.77
C LYS A 76 13.77 5.51 -6.68
N VAL A 77 13.78 4.35 -6.02
CA VAL A 77 12.59 3.52 -5.81
C VAL A 77 11.57 4.25 -4.92
N ILE A 78 12.01 4.88 -3.83
CA ILE A 78 11.16 5.70 -2.95
C ILE A 78 10.43 6.77 -3.77
N ARG A 79 11.18 7.57 -4.56
CA ARG A 79 10.59 8.62 -5.41
C ARG A 79 9.62 8.07 -6.45
N LEU A 80 9.93 6.91 -7.03
CA LEU A 80 9.07 6.24 -7.99
C LEU A 80 7.72 5.85 -7.36
N LEU A 81 7.76 5.26 -6.17
CA LEU A 81 6.58 4.83 -5.41
C LEU A 81 5.75 6.03 -4.93
N GLN A 82 6.38 7.08 -4.40
CA GLN A 82 5.69 8.31 -4.00
C GLN A 82 5.00 8.98 -5.18
N ARG A 83 5.68 9.12 -6.32
CA ARG A 83 5.09 9.71 -7.53
C ARG A 83 3.90 8.89 -8.01
N ALA A 84 4.00 7.56 -7.98
CA ALA A 84 2.90 6.68 -8.35
C ALA A 84 1.71 6.85 -7.40
N ALA A 85 1.96 6.91 -6.10
CA ALA A 85 0.94 7.13 -5.07
C ALA A 85 0.24 8.49 -5.21
N GLY A 86 1.00 9.57 -5.38
CA GLY A 86 0.46 10.92 -5.55
C GLY A 86 -0.39 11.09 -6.82
N ARG A 87 -0.07 10.35 -7.89
CA ARG A 87 -0.84 10.35 -9.14
C ARG A 87 -1.95 9.29 -9.18
N ARG A 88 -2.16 8.55 -8.09
CA ARG A 88 -3.06 7.38 -8.04
C ARG A 88 -2.84 6.43 -9.23
N SER A 89 -1.57 6.17 -9.54
CA SER A 89 -1.13 5.36 -10.68
C SER A 89 -0.35 4.14 -10.22
N LEU A 90 -0.10 3.22 -11.15
CA LEU A 90 0.70 2.01 -10.92
C LEU A 90 2.11 2.21 -11.46
N VAL A 91 3.07 1.52 -10.83
CA VAL A 91 4.43 1.41 -11.33
C VAL A 91 4.52 0.21 -12.27
N PRO A 92 4.80 0.41 -13.57
CA PRO A 92 4.97 -0.71 -14.49
C PRO A 92 6.17 -1.57 -14.10
N TYR A 93 6.04 -2.88 -14.28
CA TYR A 93 7.08 -3.86 -13.98
C TYR A 93 8.43 -3.52 -14.62
N HIS A 94 8.41 -3.22 -15.91
CA HIS A 94 9.61 -2.86 -16.66
C HIS A 94 10.26 -1.57 -16.14
N ALA A 95 9.48 -0.57 -15.73
CA ALA A 95 9.98 0.71 -15.24
C ALA A 95 10.76 0.55 -13.93
N PHE A 96 10.28 -0.32 -13.04
CA PHE A 96 11.01 -0.70 -11.83
C PHE A 96 12.31 -1.44 -12.16
N HIS A 97 12.26 -2.44 -13.04
CA HIS A 97 13.45 -3.22 -13.39
C HIS A 97 14.52 -2.44 -14.15
N ALA A 98 14.13 -1.39 -14.87
CA ALA A 98 15.03 -0.48 -15.58
C ALA A 98 15.90 0.37 -14.63
N LEU A 99 15.57 0.46 -13.34
CA LEU A 99 16.40 1.15 -12.34
C LEU A 99 17.71 0.39 -12.03
N PHE A 100 17.77 -0.90 -12.36
CA PHE A 100 18.88 -1.78 -12.01
C PHE A 100 19.72 -2.12 -13.23
N ALA A 101 21.03 -2.28 -13.04
CA ALA A 101 21.89 -2.85 -14.06
C ALA A 101 21.46 -4.30 -14.40
N GLY A 102 21.68 -4.73 -15.64
CA GLY A 102 21.23 -6.04 -16.13
C GLY A 102 21.73 -7.24 -15.34
N ALA A 103 22.90 -7.11 -14.68
CA ALA A 103 23.52 -8.17 -13.90
C ALA A 103 22.94 -8.37 -12.49
N VAL A 104 22.08 -7.45 -12.00
CA VAL A 104 21.54 -7.56 -10.63
C VAL A 104 20.50 -8.68 -10.55
N PRO A 105 20.66 -9.68 -9.66
CA PRO A 105 19.70 -10.76 -9.49
C PRO A 105 18.30 -10.26 -9.12
N LEU A 106 17.26 -10.95 -9.59
CA LEU A 106 15.86 -10.55 -9.35
C LEU A 106 15.54 -10.39 -7.86
N ARG A 107 16.03 -11.33 -7.03
CA ARG A 107 15.87 -11.31 -5.58
C ARG A 107 16.39 -10.01 -4.96
N GLU A 108 17.59 -9.58 -5.33
CA GLU A 108 18.21 -8.36 -4.80
C GLU A 108 17.40 -7.11 -5.18
N ARG A 109 16.82 -7.08 -6.39
CA ARG A 109 15.94 -5.97 -6.80
C ARG A 109 14.71 -5.88 -5.89
N TYR A 110 14.06 -7.01 -5.60
CA TYR A 110 12.90 -7.03 -4.71
C TYR A 110 13.26 -6.69 -3.26
N GLU A 111 14.42 -7.11 -2.76
CA GLU A 111 14.91 -6.68 -1.44
C GLU A 111 15.04 -5.16 -1.36
N LYS A 112 15.50 -4.50 -2.44
CA LYS A 112 15.55 -3.04 -2.52
C LYS A 112 14.17 -2.39 -2.57
N LEU A 113 13.23 -3.01 -3.27
CA LEU A 113 11.85 -2.54 -3.33
C LEU A 113 11.19 -2.60 -1.96
N GLU A 114 11.37 -3.70 -1.23
CA GLU A 114 10.81 -3.87 0.10
C GLU A 114 11.45 -2.93 1.12
N ALA A 115 12.78 -2.74 1.06
CA ALA A 115 13.47 -1.77 1.92
C ALA A 115 13.00 -0.34 1.66
N ALA A 116 12.86 0.05 0.38
CA ALA A 116 12.35 1.36 0.00
C ALA A 116 10.89 1.57 0.43
N ALA A 117 10.03 0.56 0.29
CA ALA A 117 8.65 0.64 0.74
C ALA A 117 8.53 0.72 2.27
N ALA A 118 9.33 -0.06 3.01
CA ALA A 118 9.38 -0.01 4.47
C ALA A 118 9.91 1.32 5.01
N ALA A 119 10.76 2.01 4.24
CA ALA A 119 11.20 3.37 4.57
C ALA A 119 10.08 4.42 4.42
N LEU A 120 9.06 4.15 3.60
CA LEU A 120 7.91 5.04 3.41
C LEU A 120 6.83 4.83 4.47
N CYS A 121 6.52 3.58 4.81
CA CYS A 121 5.44 3.22 5.71
C CYS A 121 5.62 1.78 6.23
N ASP A 122 5.06 1.49 7.41
CA ASP A 122 4.91 0.11 7.85
C ASP A 122 3.97 -0.66 6.90
N PRO A 123 4.34 -1.86 6.41
CA PRO A 123 3.48 -2.66 5.53
C PRO A 123 2.13 -3.06 6.15
N GLY A 124 2.02 -3.02 7.48
CA GLY A 124 0.76 -3.19 8.20
C GLY A 124 -0.22 -2.04 7.99
N ASP A 125 0.28 -0.82 7.75
CA ASP A 125 -0.55 0.36 7.50
C ASP A 125 -0.81 0.56 6.01
N ALA A 126 0.26 0.62 5.20
CA ALA A 126 0.19 0.78 3.75
C ALA A 126 1.36 0.10 3.03
N ASP A 127 1.08 -0.95 2.26
CA ASP A 127 2.08 -1.67 1.48
C ASP A 127 2.32 -1.00 0.12
N TYR A 128 3.30 -0.09 0.05
CA TYR A 128 3.66 0.61 -1.19
C TYR A 128 4.12 -0.33 -2.32
N VAL A 129 4.56 -1.55 -2.01
CA VAL A 129 4.91 -2.54 -3.04
C VAL A 129 3.69 -2.98 -3.85
N ALA A 130 2.47 -2.79 -3.34
CA ALA A 130 1.22 -3.04 -4.06
C ALA A 130 1.05 -2.17 -5.33
N LEU A 131 1.78 -1.06 -5.42
CA LEU A 131 1.78 -0.19 -6.59
C LEU A 131 2.53 -0.78 -7.78
N LEU A 132 3.45 -1.73 -7.55
CA LEU A 132 4.09 -2.45 -8.64
C LEU A 132 3.03 -3.27 -9.38
N ALA A 133 3.02 -3.22 -10.71
CA ALA A 133 2.08 -3.95 -11.54
C ALA A 133 2.79 -4.67 -12.69
N THR A 134 2.52 -5.96 -12.80
CA THR A 134 2.82 -6.77 -13.98
C THR A 134 1.89 -6.42 -15.13
N ASP A 135 2.15 -6.95 -16.33
CA ASP A 135 1.29 -6.72 -17.51
C ASP A 135 -0.16 -7.19 -17.30
N SER A 136 -0.38 -8.10 -16.35
CA SER A 136 -1.73 -8.56 -15.94
C SER A 136 -2.47 -7.56 -15.03
N GLY A 137 -1.83 -6.46 -14.63
CA GLY A 137 -2.33 -5.51 -13.64
C GLY A 137 -2.24 -5.98 -12.19
N LEU A 138 -1.77 -7.22 -11.96
CA LEU A 138 -1.53 -7.75 -10.63
C LEU A 138 -0.17 -7.33 -10.07
N PRO A 139 -0.05 -7.24 -8.74
CA PRO A 139 1.22 -7.00 -8.08
C PRO A 139 2.17 -8.18 -8.22
N GLY A 140 3.44 -7.95 -7.87
CA GLY A 140 4.51 -8.95 -7.95
C GLY A 140 4.21 -10.24 -7.16
N PRO A 141 4.92 -11.34 -7.46
CA PRO A 141 4.62 -12.67 -6.91
C PRO A 141 4.61 -12.72 -5.38
N ASP A 142 5.49 -11.97 -4.72
CA ASP A 142 5.62 -11.98 -3.26
C ASP A 142 4.55 -11.15 -2.53
N PHE A 143 3.76 -10.36 -3.27
CA PHE A 143 2.72 -9.50 -2.68
C PHE A 143 1.71 -10.29 -1.86
N PHE A 144 1.14 -11.38 -2.40
CA PHE A 144 0.08 -12.11 -1.69
C PHE A 144 0.59 -12.83 -0.44
N THR A 145 1.85 -13.29 -0.48
CA THR A 145 2.52 -13.88 0.69
C THR A 145 2.68 -12.83 1.79
N ARG A 146 3.12 -11.61 1.43
CA ARG A 146 3.27 -10.50 2.37
C ARG A 146 1.93 -9.96 2.87
N PHE A 147 0.96 -9.79 1.98
CA PHE A 147 -0.39 -9.36 2.34
C PHE A 147 -1.04 -10.33 3.33
N ARG A 148 -0.92 -11.65 3.11
CA ARG A 148 -1.41 -12.65 4.06
C ARG A 148 -0.75 -12.55 5.44
N ARG A 149 0.52 -12.14 5.50
CA ARG A 149 1.26 -11.98 6.77
C ARG A 149 0.76 -10.79 7.59
N PHE A 150 0.51 -9.65 6.95
CA PHE A 150 0.13 -8.41 7.64
C PHE A 150 -1.39 -8.22 7.74
N HIS A 151 -2.14 -8.71 6.76
CA HIS A 151 -3.58 -8.55 6.62
C HIS A 151 -4.30 -9.91 6.55
N GLY A 152 -3.83 -10.86 7.36
CA GLY A 152 -4.30 -12.25 7.35
C GLY A 152 -5.81 -12.37 7.54
N GLU A 153 -6.40 -11.57 8.44
CA GLU A 153 -7.85 -11.55 8.66
C GLU A 153 -8.62 -11.24 7.38
N ARG A 154 -8.18 -10.22 6.61
CA ARG A 154 -8.81 -9.86 5.33
C ARG A 154 -8.56 -10.90 4.25
N TYR A 155 -7.34 -11.44 4.20
CA TYR A 155 -6.98 -12.50 3.27
C TYR A 155 -7.87 -13.74 3.45
N TYR A 156 -8.08 -14.19 4.69
CA TYR A 156 -8.92 -15.36 4.98
C TYR A 156 -10.41 -15.07 4.91
N ALA A 157 -10.86 -13.84 5.13
CA ALA A 157 -12.25 -13.44 4.92
C ALA A 157 -12.69 -13.67 3.45
N LEU A 158 -11.82 -13.36 2.49
CA LEU A 158 -12.07 -13.62 1.06
C LEU A 158 -12.04 -15.10 0.67
N LEU A 159 -11.20 -15.90 1.33
CA LEU A 159 -11.15 -17.34 1.08
C LEU A 159 -12.42 -18.07 1.56
N GLY A 160 -13.01 -17.60 2.65
CA GLY A 160 -14.21 -18.18 3.25
C GLY A 160 -13.90 -19.47 4.01
N ALA A 161 -14.80 -20.45 3.92
CA ALA A 161 -14.70 -21.72 4.64
C ALA A 161 -13.50 -22.57 4.20
N ASP A 162 -13.13 -22.49 2.92
CA ASP A 162 -11.97 -23.21 2.38
C ASP A 162 -10.72 -22.33 2.43
N ARG A 163 -9.91 -22.55 3.47
CA ARG A 163 -8.66 -21.80 3.69
C ARG A 163 -7.47 -22.33 2.88
N HIS A 164 -7.63 -23.47 2.21
CA HIS A 164 -6.54 -24.14 1.48
C HIS A 164 -6.60 -23.93 -0.02
N ARG A 165 -7.74 -23.46 -0.56
CA ARG A 165 -7.84 -23.10 -1.97
C ARG A 165 -6.93 -21.95 -2.36
N THR A 166 -6.61 -21.90 -3.65
CA THR A 166 -5.93 -20.76 -4.25
C THR A 166 -6.92 -19.61 -4.49
N LEU A 167 -6.45 -18.38 -4.31
CA LEU A 167 -7.23 -17.19 -4.67
C LEU A 167 -7.50 -17.15 -6.18
N ARG A 168 -8.76 -16.91 -6.53
CA ARG A 168 -9.21 -16.65 -7.91
C ARG A 168 -8.66 -15.31 -8.38
N LEU A 169 -8.62 -15.11 -9.70
CA LEU A 169 -8.10 -13.88 -10.28
C LEU A 169 -8.87 -12.63 -9.81
N ALA A 170 -10.19 -12.71 -9.67
CA ALA A 170 -11.02 -11.62 -9.16
C ALA A 170 -10.63 -11.24 -7.72
N GLU A 171 -10.46 -12.22 -6.85
CA GLU A 171 -10.09 -12.02 -5.44
C GLU A 171 -8.66 -11.45 -5.31
N LYS A 172 -7.74 -11.89 -6.17
CA LYS A 172 -6.39 -11.31 -6.26
C LYS A 172 -6.43 -9.83 -6.63
N ARG A 173 -7.29 -9.45 -7.59
CA ARG A 173 -7.47 -8.06 -8.01
C ARG A 173 -8.09 -7.22 -6.90
N GLU A 174 -9.08 -7.78 -6.21
CA GLU A 174 -9.73 -7.11 -5.08
C GLU A 174 -8.73 -6.79 -3.96
N LEU A 175 -7.96 -7.77 -3.51
CA LEU A 175 -6.91 -7.56 -2.49
C LEU A 175 -5.85 -6.54 -2.94
N ALA A 176 -5.43 -6.62 -4.21
CA ALA A 176 -4.47 -5.68 -4.75
C ALA A 176 -5.02 -4.24 -4.78
N ASN A 177 -6.26 -4.06 -5.22
CA ASN A 177 -6.91 -2.76 -5.26
C ASN A 177 -7.12 -2.19 -3.86
N GLU A 178 -7.55 -3.03 -2.91
CA GLU A 178 -7.68 -2.63 -1.51
C GLU A 178 -6.35 -2.13 -0.94
N ALA A 179 -5.26 -2.87 -1.17
CA ALA A 179 -3.92 -2.45 -0.72
C ALA A 179 -3.49 -1.13 -1.36
N ARG A 180 -3.77 -0.92 -2.65
CA ARG A 180 -3.46 0.31 -3.38
C ARG A 180 -4.24 1.49 -2.84
N GLU A 181 -5.53 1.33 -2.55
CA GLU A 181 -6.34 2.40 -1.96
C GLU A 181 -5.81 2.83 -0.59
N ARG A 182 -5.34 1.88 0.23
CA ARG A 182 -4.67 2.22 1.50
C ARG A 182 -3.41 3.04 1.27
N VAL A 183 -2.61 2.70 0.26
CA VAL A 183 -1.40 3.46 -0.11
C VAL A 183 -1.75 4.88 -0.57
N TYR A 184 -2.75 5.03 -1.43
CA TYR A 184 -3.18 6.35 -1.90
C TYR A 184 -3.71 7.21 -0.75
N ALA A 185 -4.54 6.62 0.11
CA ALA A 185 -5.06 7.32 1.30
C ALA A 185 -3.93 7.68 2.28
N HIS A 186 -2.95 6.80 2.48
CA HIS A 186 -1.77 7.07 3.31
C HIS A 186 -0.94 8.22 2.73
N HIS A 187 -0.67 8.20 1.42
CA HIS A 187 0.09 9.26 0.77
C HIS A 187 -0.61 10.62 0.91
N ALA A 188 -1.91 10.69 0.61
CA ALA A 188 -2.69 11.93 0.70
C ALA A 188 -2.66 12.53 2.11
N ARG A 189 -2.77 11.71 3.16
CA ARG A 189 -2.71 12.18 4.55
C ARG A 189 -1.34 12.72 4.97
N ASN A 190 -0.25 12.17 4.43
CA ASN A 190 1.10 12.46 4.92
C ASN A 190 1.87 13.50 4.10
N VAL A 191 1.52 13.69 2.83
CA VAL A 191 2.20 14.69 1.99
C VAL A 191 1.52 16.05 2.07
N GLY A 192 0.27 16.11 2.57
CA GLY A 192 -0.58 17.29 2.38
C GLY A 192 -0.90 17.46 0.89
N ASP A 193 -2.06 18.01 0.57
CA ASP A 193 -2.39 18.28 -0.83
C ASP A 193 -1.49 19.42 -1.33
N PRO A 194 -0.57 19.23 -2.29
CA PRO A 194 0.09 20.38 -2.94
C PRO A 194 -0.91 21.18 -3.79
N ALA A 195 -2.15 20.71 -3.93
CA ALA A 195 -3.24 21.39 -4.61
C ALA A 195 -4.03 22.35 -3.71
N ALA A 196 -3.62 22.53 -2.45
CA ALA A 196 -4.16 23.54 -1.55
C ALA A 196 -3.18 24.72 -1.40
N GLU A 197 -2.65 25.23 -2.51
CA GLU A 197 -2.25 26.64 -2.55
C GLU A 197 -3.55 27.44 -2.69
N PRO A 198 -4.00 28.21 -1.69
CA PRO A 198 -5.06 29.17 -1.90
C PRO A 198 -4.52 30.18 -2.90
N ASP A 199 -5.05 30.15 -4.12
CA ASP A 199 -4.81 31.18 -5.12
C ASP A 199 -5.03 32.52 -4.42
N GLY A 200 -3.91 33.18 -4.14
CA GLY A 200 -3.90 34.55 -3.65
C GLY A 200 -4.50 35.40 -4.74
N GLU A 201 -5.80 35.66 -4.65
CA GLU A 201 -6.41 36.77 -5.35
C GLU A 201 -5.99 38.04 -4.62
N VAL A 202 -4.77 38.45 -4.97
CA VAL A 202 -4.28 39.82 -4.83
C VAL A 202 -5.03 40.66 -5.87
N GLU A 203 -5.49 41.82 -5.43
CA GLU A 203 -5.88 42.99 -6.22
C GLU A 203 -7.21 42.95 -7.00
N ARG A 204 -8.17 43.75 -6.50
CA ARG A 204 -8.47 45.05 -7.13
C ARG A 204 -9.14 46.03 -6.15
N LEU A 205 -8.45 47.16 -6.01
CA LEU A 205 -8.84 48.53 -5.58
C LEU A 205 -10.31 48.77 -5.21
#